data_AF-A0A525J4D9-F1
#
_entry.id   AF-A0A525J4D9-F1
#
_cell.length_a   1.000
_cell.length_b   1.000
_cell.length_c   1.000
_cell.angle_alpha   90.00
_cell.angle_beta   90.00
_cell.angle_gamma   90.00
#
_symmetry.space_group_name_H-M   'P 1'
#
loop_
_entity.id
_entity.type
_entity.pdbx_description
1 polymer ?
#
loop_
_entity_poly.entity_id
_entity_poly.type
_entity_poly.pdbx_seq_one_letter_code
_entity_poly.pdbx_strand_id
1 'polypeptide(L)' 'MNAYRVVSFAKPFGGFRESGLGRENGMDSIRDYTETKSVYVELSGEPRDPFRLG' A
#
# COMPACT_ATOMS: atom_id res chain seq x y z
N MET A 1 -4.71 2.04 30.59
CA MET A 1 -3.60 2.89 30.10
C MET A 1 -3.85 4.32 30.56
N ASN A 2 -2.86 4.93 31.21
CA ASN A 2 -2.92 6.31 31.74
C ASN A 2 -1.72 7.10 31.17
N ALA A 3 -1.74 7.38 29.87
CA ALA A 3 -0.63 8.06 29.19
C ALA A 3 -1.17 9.04 28.14
N TYR A 4 -0.53 10.20 28.00
CA TYR A 4 -0.93 11.29 27.10
C TYR A 4 0.27 11.73 26.26
N ARG A 5 0.03 12.02 24.97
CA ARG A 5 1.06 12.41 23.97
C ARG A 5 2.20 11.41 23.75
N VAL A 6 1.95 10.12 23.96
CA VAL A 6 2.89 9.09 23.55
C VAL A 6 2.83 8.93 22.03
N VAL A 7 3.94 9.26 21.37
CA VAL A 7 4.13 9.09 19.92
C VAL A 7 5.29 8.14 19.67
N SER A 8 5.18 7.34 18.62
CA SER A 8 6.22 6.39 18.21
C SER A 8 6.33 6.37 16.70
N PHE A 9 7.56 6.44 16.19
CA PHE A 9 7.86 6.38 14.76
C PHE A 9 7.40 5.07 14.10
N ALA A 10 7.24 4.00 14.88
CA ALA A 10 6.82 2.70 14.37
C ALA A 10 5.29 2.52 14.33
N LYS A 11 4.52 3.48 14.83
CA LYS A 11 3.05 3.39 14.91
C LYS A 11 2.40 4.50 14.08
N PRO A 12 1.37 4.18 13.29
CA PRO A 12 0.69 5.19 12.48
C PRO A 12 -0.01 6.24 13.36
N PHE A 13 0.11 7.50 12.98
CA PHE A 13 -0.48 8.67 13.62
C PHE A 13 -1.35 9.43 12.62
N GLY A 14 -2.54 9.83 13.01
CA GLY A 14 -3.43 10.63 12.16
C GLY A 14 -4.84 10.72 12.70
N GLY A 15 -5.61 11.65 12.16
CA GLY A 15 -6.95 11.98 12.62
C GLY A 15 -8.06 11.11 12.02
N PHE A 16 -9.30 11.47 12.34
CA PHE A 16 -10.50 10.90 11.73
C PHE A 16 -11.46 12.04 11.37
N ARG A 17 -12.28 11.86 10.31
CA ARG A 17 -13.21 12.88 9.78
C ARG A 17 -12.50 14.16 9.31
N GLU A 18 -12.92 15.31 9.82
CA GLU A 18 -12.42 16.63 9.43
C GLU A 18 -10.98 16.89 9.88
N SER A 19 -10.41 16.03 10.72
CA SER A 19 -9.00 16.11 11.11
C SER A 19 -8.02 15.70 10.01
N GLY A 20 -8.51 15.35 8.81
CA GLY A 20 -7.69 15.04 7.63
C GLY A 20 -7.67 13.56 7.24
N LEU A 21 -6.98 13.28 6.14
CA LEU A 21 -6.83 11.96 5.51
C LEU A 21 -5.35 11.53 5.51
N GLY A 22 -5.12 10.21 5.57
CA GLY A 22 -3.77 9.63 5.61
C GLY A 22 -3.25 9.36 7.02
N ARG A 23 -2.03 8.81 7.09
CA ARG A 23 -1.33 8.49 8.33
C ARG A 23 0.17 8.80 8.20
N GLU A 24 0.70 9.47 9.22
CA GLU A 24 2.12 9.67 9.42
C GLU A 24 2.71 8.52 10.25
N ASN A 25 4.02 8.25 10.14
CA ASN A 25 4.73 7.14 10.78
C ASN A 25 4.29 5.71 10.35
N GLY A 26 5.08 4.73 10.76
CA GLY A 26 4.81 3.31 10.50
C GLY A 26 4.81 2.94 9.01
N MET A 27 4.26 1.77 8.71
CA MET A 27 4.20 1.24 7.35
C MET A 27 3.21 2.01 6.45
N ASP A 28 2.20 2.63 7.04
CA ASP A 28 1.19 3.40 6.31
C ASP A 28 1.82 4.58 5.59
N SER A 29 2.76 5.31 6.21
CA SER A 29 3.48 6.38 5.51
C SER A 29 4.32 5.89 4.35
N ILE A 30 4.95 4.71 4.45
CA ILE A 30 5.71 4.16 3.31
C ILE A 30 4.78 3.92 2.13
N ARG A 31 3.55 3.44 2.38
CA ARG A 31 2.53 3.24 1.35
C ARG A 31 2.06 4.57 0.75
N ASP A 32 1.95 5.63 1.52
CA ASP A 32 1.56 6.95 1.01
C ASP A 32 2.62 7.57 0.07
N TYR A 33 3.90 7.19 0.23
CA TYR A 33 5.00 7.59 -0.66
C TYR A 33 5.34 6.56 -1.76
N THR A 34 4.59 5.45 -1.86
CA THR A 34 4.84 4.40 -2.86
C THR A 34 3.59 4.06 -3.66
N GLU A 35 3.80 3.60 -4.88
CA GLU A 35 2.73 3.16 -5.78
C GLU A 35 2.84 1.65 -6.01
N THR A 36 1.70 0.94 -5.96
CA THR A 36 1.67 -0.48 -6.34
C THR A 36 1.64 -0.59 -7.86
N LYS A 37 2.71 -1.13 -8.44
CA LYS A 37 2.80 -1.44 -9.87
C LYS A 37 2.74 -2.95 -10.10
N SER A 38 1.72 -3.41 -10.82
CA SER A 38 1.55 -4.82 -11.18
C SER A 38 2.15 -5.09 -12.57
N VAL A 39 3.01 -6.12 -12.69
CA VAL A 39 3.63 -6.55 -13.93
C VAL A 39 3.41 -8.04 -14.12
N TYR A 40 2.92 -8.42 -15.30
CA TYR A 40 2.76 -9.83 -15.69
C TYR A 40 3.72 -10.13 -16.84
N VAL A 41 4.42 -11.26 -16.72
CA VAL A 41 5.38 -11.72 -17.73
C VAL A 41 5.03 -13.15 -18.12
N GLU A 42 4.89 -13.38 -19.42
CA GLU A 42 4.74 -14.71 -20.01
C GLU A 42 6.15 -15.35 -20.08
N LEU A 43 6.30 -16.57 -19.56
CA LEU A 43 7.62 -17.23 -19.44
C LEU A 43 7.75 -18.49 -20.32
N SER A 44 6.66 -18.98 -20.91
CA SER A 44 6.70 -20.22 -21.72
C SER A 44 7.31 -19.99 -23.11
N GLY A 45 7.31 -18.75 -23.61
CA GLY A 45 7.83 -18.42 -24.95
C GLY A 45 6.97 -18.94 -26.09
N GLU A 46 5.85 -19.60 -25.77
CA GLU A 46 4.92 -20.13 -26.76
C GLU A 46 3.93 -19.04 -27.18
N PRO A 47 3.72 -18.82 -28.49
CA PRO A 47 2.74 -17.86 -28.96
C PRO A 47 1.33 -18.33 -28.57
N ARG A 48 0.69 -17.59 -27.66
CA ARG A 48 -0.71 -17.82 -27.29
C ARG A 48 -1.61 -17.42 -28.45
N ASP A 49 -2.26 -18.38 -29.09
CA ASP A 49 -3.29 -18.13 -30.11
C ASP A 49 -4.47 -17.39 -29.45
N PRO A 50 -4.75 -16.11 -29.82
CA PRO A 50 -5.80 -15.33 -29.19
C PRO A 50 -7.22 -15.79 -29.58
N PHE A 51 -7.36 -16.68 -30.57
CA PHE A 51 -8.65 -17.18 -31.07
C PHE A 51 -8.94 -18.63 -30.70
N ARG A 52 -7.96 -19.38 -30.19
CA ARG A 52 -8.19 -20.66 -29.54
C ARG A 52 -8.25 -20.45 -28.03
N LEU A 53 -9.48 -20.46 -27.51
CA LEU A 53 -9.68 -20.71 -26.08
C LEU A 53 -9.20 -22.13 -25.79
N GLY A 54 -8.31 -22.25 -24.80
CA GLY A 54 -7.97 -23.53 -24.20
C GLY A 54 -9.19 -24.20 -23.59
#